data_AF-A0A151F9F4-F1
#
_entry.id   AF-A0A151F9F4-F1
#
_cell.length_a   1.000
_cell.length_b   1.000
_cell.length_c   1.000
_cell.angle_alpha   90.00
_cell.angle_beta   90.00
_cell.angle_gamma   90.00
#
_symmetry.space_group_name_H-M   'P 1'
#
loop_
_entity.id
_entity.type
_entity.pdbx_description
1 polymer ?
#
loop_
_entity_poly.entity_id
_entity_poly.type
_entity_poly.pdbx_seq_one_letter_code
_entity_poly.pdbx_strand_id
1 'polypeptide(L)'
;MPKSEEESPHYKTVYRILPEFAKKLKDEGVISHYDRKQIKIELMKNWDPIKFNPDLVLHVPNRGKVVVEIVNPNGEPKRFMGELIYPHILGHLRRIQAAMLWVLHSKSGKSKRAATQQISLERFLKETIPATAYYWRASDLENIDLNRDQLYHVFKKAVIDYKKNGKFS
;
A
#
# COMPACT_ATOMS: atom_id res chain seq x y z
N MET A 1 8.48 0.49 -29.40
CA MET A 1 7.33 1.33 -29.03
C MET A 1 7.20 1.29 -27.52
N PRO A 2 7.15 2.43 -26.81
CA PRO A 2 6.88 2.41 -25.38
C PRO A 2 5.47 1.84 -25.16
N LYS A 3 5.34 0.85 -24.26
CA LYS A 3 4.03 0.40 -23.80
C LYS A 3 3.29 1.62 -23.26
N SER A 4 2.05 1.84 -23.67
CA SER A 4 1.19 2.88 -23.10
C SER A 4 1.17 2.75 -21.57
N GLU A 5 1.08 3.88 -20.85
CA GLU A 5 1.06 3.90 -19.37
C GLU A 5 0.01 2.94 -18.78
N GLU A 6 -1.08 2.72 -19.52
CA GLU A 6 -2.18 1.80 -19.22
C GLU A 6 -1.78 0.31 -19.14
N GLU A 7 -0.63 -0.08 -19.68
CA GLU A 7 -0.13 -1.45 -19.60
C GLU A 7 0.90 -1.71 -18.51
N SER A 8 1.33 -0.66 -17.77
CA SER A 8 2.35 -0.84 -16.74
C SER A 8 1.84 -1.77 -15.62
N PRO A 9 2.69 -2.64 -15.04
CA PRO A 9 2.29 -3.50 -13.92
C PRO A 9 1.70 -2.71 -12.74
N HIS A 10 2.23 -1.50 -12.49
CA HIS A 10 1.70 -0.60 -11.48
C HIS A 10 0.27 -0.17 -11.80
N TYR A 11 0.02 0.33 -13.02
CA TYR A 11 -1.32 0.76 -13.43
C TYR A 11 -2.34 -0.39 -13.34
N LYS A 12 -2.02 -1.56 -13.91
CA LYS A 12 -2.89 -2.74 -13.83
C LYS A 12 -3.23 -3.11 -12.38
N THR A 13 -2.24 -3.04 -11.49
CA THR A 13 -2.44 -3.37 -10.08
C THR A 13 -3.34 -2.36 -9.38
N VAL A 14 -3.05 -1.08 -9.51
CA VAL A 14 -3.75 0.00 -8.81
C VAL A 14 -5.18 0.18 -9.30
N TYR A 15 -5.40 0.12 -10.62
CA TYR A 15 -6.69 0.48 -11.21
C TYR A 15 -7.60 -0.71 -11.51
N ARG A 16 -7.06 -1.94 -11.59
CA ARG A 16 -7.87 -3.14 -11.85
C ARG A 16 -7.90 -4.05 -10.63
N ILE A 17 -6.74 -4.53 -10.20
CA ILE A 17 -6.66 -5.61 -9.21
C ILE A 17 -7.06 -5.16 -7.81
N LEU A 18 -6.48 -4.06 -7.32
CA LEU A 18 -6.76 -3.57 -5.98
C LEU A 18 -8.26 -3.26 -5.75
N PRO A 19 -8.97 -2.53 -6.65
CA PRO A 19 -10.40 -2.33 -6.52
C PRO A 19 -11.21 -3.63 -6.50
N GLU A 20 -10.86 -4.59 -7.35
CA GLU A 20 -11.54 -5.89 -7.39
C GLU A 20 -11.34 -6.68 -6.09
N PHE A 21 -10.12 -6.69 -5.54
CA PHE A 21 -9.81 -7.33 -4.26
C PHE A 21 -10.57 -6.64 -3.13
N ALA A 22 -10.59 -5.31 -3.09
CA ALA A 22 -11.31 -4.55 -2.08
C ALA A 22 -12.82 -4.81 -2.14
N LYS A 23 -13.39 -4.88 -3.35
CA LYS A 23 -14.79 -5.28 -3.56
C LYS A 23 -15.05 -6.67 -2.99
N LYS A 24 -14.21 -7.64 -3.32
CA LYS A 24 -14.36 -9.03 -2.82
C LYS A 24 -14.25 -9.10 -1.30
N LEU A 25 -13.31 -8.38 -0.68
CA LEU A 25 -13.21 -8.28 0.78
C LEU A 25 -14.45 -7.65 1.43
N LYS A 26 -15.05 -6.65 0.78
CA LYS A 26 -16.27 -6.00 1.25
C LYS A 26 -17.45 -6.96 1.17
N ASP A 27 -17.61 -7.63 0.03
CA ASP A 27 -18.68 -8.62 -0.20
C ASP A 27 -18.57 -9.80 0.78
N GLU A 28 -17.34 -10.17 1.18
CA GLU A 28 -17.07 -11.18 2.21
C GLU A 28 -17.19 -10.67 3.67
N GLY A 29 -17.52 -9.40 3.89
CA GLY A 29 -17.64 -8.79 5.23
C GLY A 29 -16.31 -8.65 6.00
N VAL A 30 -15.18 -8.77 5.30
CA VAL A 30 -13.86 -8.58 5.91
C VAL A 30 -13.65 -7.09 6.24
N ILE A 31 -13.99 -6.21 5.30
CA ILE A 31 -13.97 -4.74 5.43
C ILE A 31 -15.39 -4.16 5.35
N SER A 32 -15.62 -2.97 5.89
CA SER A 32 -16.92 -2.28 5.76
C SER A 32 -17.03 -1.44 4.49
N HIS A 33 -15.92 -0.83 4.07
CA HIS A 33 -15.86 0.07 2.92
C HIS A 33 -14.44 0.14 2.36
N TYR A 34 -14.31 0.67 1.15
CA TYR A 34 -13.02 1.04 0.56
C TYR A 34 -13.17 2.27 -0.34
N ASP A 35 -12.11 3.06 -0.43
CA ASP A 35 -12.06 4.22 -1.31
C ASP A 35 -10.62 4.52 -1.77
N ARG A 36 -10.47 5.54 -2.61
CA ARG A 36 -9.18 6.07 -3.08
C ARG A 36 -9.12 7.59 -2.90
N LYS A 37 -9.83 8.11 -1.90
CA LYS A 37 -9.97 9.55 -1.70
C LYS A 37 -8.64 10.12 -1.23
N GLN A 38 -8.31 11.31 -1.73
CA GLN A 38 -7.20 12.09 -1.21
C GLN A 38 -7.31 12.25 0.30
N ILE A 39 -6.23 11.97 0.99
CA ILE A 39 -6.11 12.21 2.43
C ILE A 39 -5.38 13.54 2.61
N LYS A 40 -6.00 14.43 3.38
CA LYS A 40 -5.42 15.71 3.78
C LYS A 40 -5.01 15.61 5.24
N ILE A 41 -3.77 16.01 5.51
CA ILE A 41 -3.20 15.99 6.85
C ILE A 41 -2.78 17.40 7.21
N GLU A 42 -3.49 17.95 8.17
CA GLU A 42 -3.18 19.25 8.77
C GLU A 42 -2.13 19.02 9.85
N LEU A 43 -0.92 19.54 9.62
CA LEU A 43 0.15 19.49 10.61
C LEU A 43 0.00 20.62 11.64
N MET A 44 -0.31 21.83 11.17
CA MET A 44 -0.44 23.01 12.02
C MET A 44 -1.53 23.94 11.49
N LYS A 45 -2.14 24.69 12.41
CA LYS A 45 -3.08 25.76 12.07
C LYS A 45 -2.33 26.78 11.19
N ASN A 46 -2.93 27.15 10.06
CA ASN A 46 -2.39 28.10 9.05
C ASN A 46 -1.27 27.58 8.15
N TRP A 47 -1.02 26.26 8.11
CA TRP A 47 -0.13 25.66 7.10
C TRP A 47 -0.94 24.92 6.04
N ASP A 48 -0.40 24.89 4.82
CA ASP A 48 -0.98 24.06 3.78
C ASP A 48 -0.95 22.58 4.22
N PRO A 49 -2.09 21.86 4.15
CA PRO A 49 -2.12 20.48 4.54
C PRO A 49 -1.28 19.64 3.58
N ILE A 50 -0.62 18.61 4.11
CA ILE A 50 -0.04 17.57 3.27
C ILE A 50 -1.20 16.82 2.63
N LYS A 51 -1.19 16.75 1.30
CA LYS A 51 -2.20 16.06 0.51
C LYS A 51 -1.53 14.88 -0.16
N PHE A 52 -2.05 13.68 0.05
CA PHE A 52 -1.59 12.51 -0.68
C PHE A 52 -2.77 11.67 -1.17
N ASN A 53 -2.55 10.99 -2.29
CA ASN A 53 -3.55 10.15 -2.93
C ASN A 53 -3.16 8.68 -2.73
N PRO A 54 -3.80 7.96 -1.80
CA PRO A 54 -3.51 6.55 -1.61
C PRO A 54 -3.93 5.72 -2.83
N ASP A 55 -3.21 4.65 -3.12
CA ASP A 55 -3.61 3.70 -4.17
C ASP A 55 -4.94 3.03 -3.79
N LEU A 56 -5.12 2.69 -2.51
CA LEU A 56 -6.36 2.16 -1.95
C LEU A 56 -6.43 2.38 -0.42
N VAL A 57 -7.63 2.66 0.08
CA VAL A 57 -7.95 2.76 1.51
C VAL A 57 -8.97 1.70 1.85
N LEU A 58 -8.66 0.83 2.80
CA LEU A 58 -9.58 -0.15 3.37
C LEU A 58 -10.10 0.35 4.71
N HIS A 59 -11.42 0.28 4.92
CA HIS A 59 -12.05 0.59 6.20
C HIS A 59 -12.32 -0.70 6.95
N VAL A 60 -11.52 -0.96 7.98
CA VAL A 60 -11.63 -2.18 8.77
C VAL A 60 -12.58 -1.91 9.93
N PRO A 61 -13.65 -2.71 10.11
CA PRO A 61 -14.58 -2.54 11.22
C PRO A 61 -13.84 -2.45 12.55
N ASN A 62 -14.12 -1.41 13.33
CA ASN A 62 -13.54 -1.14 14.66
C ASN A 62 -12.02 -0.89 14.70
N ARG A 63 -11.33 -0.83 13.54
CA ARG A 63 -9.87 -0.62 13.44
C ARG A 63 -9.45 0.42 12.39
N GLY A 64 -10.32 1.40 12.15
CA GLY A 64 -9.99 2.55 11.33
C GLY A 64 -9.59 2.23 9.88
N LYS A 65 -8.66 3.00 9.34
CA LYS A 65 -8.24 2.92 7.94
C LYS A 65 -6.90 2.21 7.80
N VAL A 66 -6.83 1.27 6.85
CA VAL A 66 -5.59 0.67 6.38
C VAL A 66 -5.32 1.21 4.98
N VAL A 67 -4.15 1.82 4.78
CA VAL A 67 -3.73 2.29 3.45
C VAL A 67 -2.94 1.19 2.76
N VAL A 68 -3.25 0.94 1.49
CA VAL A 68 -2.58 -0.05 0.64
C VAL A 68 -1.89 0.69 -0.49
N GLU A 69 -0.62 0.37 -0.73
CA GLU A 69 0.23 1.08 -1.69
C GLU A 69 1.07 0.14 -2.51
N ILE A 70 1.12 0.41 -3.80
CA ILE A 70 2.01 -0.24 -4.74
C ILE A 70 3.29 0.59 -4.84
N VAL A 71 4.41 -0.01 -4.42
CA VAL A 71 5.74 0.59 -4.46
C VAL A 71 6.48 0.05 -5.68
N ASN A 72 6.81 0.92 -6.63
CA ASN A 72 7.66 0.57 -7.77
C ASN A 72 9.08 1.16 -7.58
N PRO A 73 10.07 0.38 -7.14
CA PRO A 73 11.43 0.84 -6.85
C PRO A 73 12.24 1.22 -8.10
N ASN A 74 11.78 0.86 -9.31
CA ASN A 74 12.44 1.23 -10.57
C ASN A 74 11.86 2.49 -11.21
N GLY A 75 10.75 2.99 -10.68
CA GLY A 75 10.19 4.29 -11.05
C GLY A 75 10.72 5.40 -10.15
N GLU A 76 10.11 6.57 -10.22
CA GLU A 76 10.38 7.61 -9.23
C GLU A 76 10.07 7.09 -7.82
N PRO A 77 10.98 7.25 -6.84
CA PRO A 77 10.68 6.90 -5.46
C PRO A 77 9.44 7.67 -5.05
N LYS A 78 8.35 6.94 -4.82
CA LYS A 78 7.03 7.52 -4.52
C LYS A 78 7.18 8.59 -3.44
N ARG A 79 6.87 9.85 -3.80
CA ARG A 79 6.72 11.02 -2.90
C ARG A 79 5.85 10.69 -1.68
N PHE A 80 4.87 9.81 -1.92
CA PHE A 80 3.99 9.18 -0.95
C PHE A 80 4.68 8.62 0.30
N MET A 81 5.86 7.99 0.18
CA MET A 81 6.47 7.39 1.37
C MET A 81 6.88 8.47 2.37
N GLY A 82 7.46 9.57 1.89
CA GLY A 82 7.67 10.75 2.73
C GLY A 82 6.35 11.26 3.28
N GLU A 83 5.34 11.44 2.43
CA GLU A 83 4.05 12.02 2.81
C GLU A 83 3.23 11.17 3.81
N LEU A 84 3.41 9.85 3.87
CA LEU A 84 2.81 8.99 4.88
C LEU A 84 3.65 8.95 6.17
N ILE A 85 4.98 8.97 6.03
CA ILE A 85 5.93 8.91 7.14
C ILE A 85 5.94 10.20 7.94
N TYR A 86 6.05 11.35 7.28
CA TYR A 86 6.23 12.66 7.93
C TYR A 86 5.11 12.97 8.94
N PRO A 87 3.82 12.79 8.62
CA PRO A 87 2.76 13.09 9.58
C PRO A 87 2.72 12.14 10.77
N HIS A 88 3.25 10.94 10.62
CA HIS A 88 3.40 9.97 11.70
C HIS A 88 4.60 10.30 12.60
N ILE A 89 5.76 10.66 12.03
CA ILE A 89 6.92 11.20 12.78
C ILE A 89 6.50 12.40 13.63
N LEU A 90 5.69 13.27 13.04
CA LEU A 90 5.23 14.50 13.68
C LEU A 90 3.99 14.28 14.57
N GLY A 91 3.46 13.06 14.68
CA GLY A 91 2.35 12.71 15.58
C GLY A 91 0.95 13.20 15.16
N HIS A 92 0.79 13.69 13.92
CA HIS A 92 -0.45 14.30 13.42
C HIS A 92 -1.40 13.32 12.72
N LEU A 93 -0.96 12.09 12.43
CA LEU A 93 -1.76 11.11 11.68
C LEU A 93 -2.36 10.03 12.59
N ARG A 94 -3.58 10.26 13.08
CA ARG A 94 -4.36 9.29 13.89
C ARG A 94 -5.41 8.50 13.11
N ARG A 95 -5.65 8.86 11.85
CA ARG A 95 -6.74 8.30 11.02
C ARG A 95 -6.35 7.04 10.26
N ILE A 96 -5.05 6.85 9.99
CA ILE A 96 -4.48 5.66 9.37
C ILE A 96 -3.86 4.84 10.48
N GLN A 97 -4.37 3.63 10.66
CA GLN A 97 -3.95 2.76 11.76
C GLN A 97 -2.97 1.68 11.31
N ALA A 98 -2.82 1.48 10.00
CA ALA A 98 -1.85 0.57 9.41
C ALA A 98 -1.58 0.87 7.93
N ALA A 99 -0.45 0.38 7.44
CA ALA A 99 -0.06 0.46 6.04
C ALA A 99 0.31 -0.91 5.48
N MET A 100 -0.12 -1.19 4.25
CA MET A 100 0.22 -2.40 3.51
C MET A 100 0.94 -2.01 2.22
N LEU A 101 2.21 -2.37 2.12
CA LEU A 101 3.05 -2.04 0.97
C LEU A 101 3.20 -3.25 0.06
N TRP A 102 3.02 -3.06 -1.24
CA TRP A 102 3.14 -4.09 -2.27
C TRP A 102 4.27 -3.67 -3.20
N VAL A 103 5.44 -4.26 -3.02
CA VAL A 103 6.67 -3.86 -3.69
C VAL A 103 6.85 -4.65 -4.99
N LEU A 104 6.86 -3.93 -6.11
CA LEU A 104 7.03 -4.49 -7.45
C LEU A 104 8.53 -4.69 -7.75
N HIS A 105 9.05 -5.92 -7.73
CA HIS A 105 10.43 -6.14 -8.19
C HIS A 105 10.50 -6.24 -9.72
N SER A 106 11.45 -5.55 -10.34
CA SER A 106 11.86 -5.84 -11.73
C SER A 106 12.97 -6.90 -11.75
N LYS A 107 13.17 -7.51 -12.92
CA LYS A 107 14.21 -8.52 -13.18
C LYS A 107 15.65 -8.00 -13.03
N SER A 108 15.89 -6.68 -13.00
CA SER A 108 17.23 -6.13 -12.82
C SER A 108 17.57 -6.07 -11.33
N GLY A 109 18.65 -6.75 -10.94
CA GLY A 109 19.08 -6.92 -9.55
C GLY A 109 18.91 -5.66 -8.70
N LYS A 110 18.53 -5.86 -7.43
CA LYS A 110 18.35 -4.79 -6.43
C LYS A 110 19.51 -3.80 -6.57
N SER A 111 19.25 -2.60 -7.08
CA SER A 111 20.19 -1.51 -6.85
C SER A 111 20.34 -1.42 -5.33
N LYS A 112 21.56 -1.32 -4.81
CA LYS A 112 21.80 -1.22 -3.35
C LYS A 112 20.86 -0.17 -2.71
N ARG A 113 20.58 0.91 -3.44
CA ARG A 113 19.61 1.95 -3.09
C ARG A 113 18.19 1.44 -2.83
N ALA A 114 17.63 0.61 -3.70
CA ALA A 114 16.29 0.05 -3.51
C ALA A 114 16.22 -0.85 -2.26
N ALA A 115 17.26 -1.65 -2.03
CA ALA A 115 17.35 -2.51 -0.84
C ALA A 115 17.50 -1.69 0.46
N THR A 116 18.32 -0.63 0.45
CA THR A 116 18.48 0.27 1.60
C THR A 116 17.19 1.04 1.89
N GLN A 117 16.53 1.60 0.86
CA GLN A 117 15.25 2.28 1.01
C GLN A 117 14.18 1.34 1.57
N GLN A 118 14.15 0.09 1.10
CA GLN A 118 13.27 -0.96 1.61
C GLN A 118 13.50 -1.24 3.10
N ILE A 119 14.76 -1.48 3.52
CA ILE A 119 15.09 -1.79 4.92
C ILE A 119 14.77 -0.60 5.83
N SER A 120 15.16 0.61 5.42
CA SER A 120 14.85 1.84 6.17
C SER A 120 13.34 2.03 6.30
N LEU A 121 12.59 1.68 5.25
CA LEU A 121 11.15 1.82 5.24
C LEU A 121 10.44 0.81 6.15
N GLU A 122 10.80 -0.47 6.06
CA GLU A 122 10.24 -1.51 6.93
C GLU A 122 10.53 -1.22 8.40
N ARG A 123 11.75 -0.75 8.69
CA ARG A 123 12.15 -0.38 10.05
C ARG A 123 11.34 0.80 10.57
N PHE A 124 11.27 1.87 9.79
CA PHE A 124 10.54 3.07 10.17
C PHE A 124 9.05 2.78 10.42
N LEU A 125 8.42 2.06 9.49
CA LEU A 125 7.00 1.76 9.62
C LEU A 125 6.74 0.89 10.85
N LYS A 126 7.52 -0.17 11.09
CA LYS A 126 7.39 -1.02 12.29
C LYS A 126 7.42 -0.22 13.59
N GLU A 127 8.21 0.85 13.65
CA GLU A 127 8.35 1.70 14.83
C GLU A 127 7.18 2.70 15.00
N THR A 128 6.39 2.94 13.96
CA THR A 128 5.39 4.04 13.95
C THR A 128 3.94 3.59 13.76
N ILE A 129 3.69 2.62 12.88
CA ILE A 129 2.38 1.99 12.70
C ILE A 129 2.54 0.51 12.34
N PRO A 130 1.59 -0.37 12.69
CA PRO A 130 1.55 -1.70 12.12
C PRO A 130 1.65 -1.64 10.60
N ALA A 131 2.69 -2.28 10.05
CA ALA A 131 2.93 -2.30 8.62
C ALA A 131 3.47 -3.65 8.15
N THR A 132 3.15 -3.98 6.91
CA THR A 132 3.67 -5.17 6.23
C THR A 132 4.03 -4.82 4.80
N ALA A 133 5.05 -5.50 4.28
CA ALA A 133 5.51 -5.37 2.91
C ALA A 133 5.42 -6.73 2.20
N TYR A 134 4.66 -6.78 1.11
CA TYR A 134 4.55 -7.94 0.24
C TYR A 134 5.39 -7.72 -1.01
N TYR A 135 6.25 -8.67 -1.30
CA TYR A 135 7.17 -8.60 -2.42
C TYR A 135 6.64 -9.42 -3.58
N TRP A 136 6.41 -8.75 -4.70
CA TRP A 136 6.02 -9.40 -5.94
C TRP A 136 7.24 -9.57 -6.82
N ARG A 137 7.48 -10.81 -7.27
CA ARG A 137 8.51 -11.07 -8.26
C ARG A 137 8.04 -10.57 -9.62
N ALA A 138 8.96 -10.22 -10.49
CA ALA A 138 8.64 -9.83 -11.86
C ALA A 138 7.83 -10.90 -12.61
N SER A 139 8.07 -12.18 -12.31
CA SER A 139 7.31 -13.31 -12.84
C SER A 139 5.83 -13.31 -12.41
N ASP A 140 5.56 -12.81 -11.20
CA ASP A 140 4.20 -12.76 -10.64
C ASP A 140 3.39 -11.64 -11.31
N LEU A 141 4.09 -10.57 -11.71
CA LEU A 141 3.54 -9.42 -12.44
C LEU A 141 3.30 -9.71 -13.93
N GLU A 142 4.16 -10.50 -14.56
CA GLU A 142 3.99 -10.92 -15.95
C GLU A 142 2.76 -11.82 -16.13
N ASN A 143 2.40 -12.59 -15.09
CA ASN A 143 1.29 -13.53 -15.05
C ASN A 143 0.22 -13.14 -14.03
N ILE A 144 0.02 -11.83 -13.82
CA ILE A 144 -0.78 -11.32 -12.72
C ILE A 144 -2.22 -11.84 -12.73
N ASP A 145 -2.77 -12.07 -13.93
CA ASP A 145 -4.10 -12.64 -14.13
C ASP A 145 -4.17 -14.13 -13.75
N LEU A 146 -3.10 -14.89 -14.00
CA LEU A 146 -3.00 -16.31 -13.64
C LEU A 146 -2.79 -16.52 -12.14
N ASN A 147 -2.09 -15.60 -11.47
CA ASN A 147 -1.79 -15.68 -10.03
C ASN A 147 -2.80 -14.95 -9.16
N ARG A 148 -3.87 -14.41 -9.75
CA ARG A 148 -4.79 -13.47 -9.11
C ARG A 148 -5.42 -14.00 -7.83
N ASP A 149 -5.83 -15.26 -7.78
CA ASP A 149 -6.46 -15.85 -6.59
C ASP A 149 -5.47 -16.04 -5.44
N GLN A 150 -4.22 -16.42 -5.75
CA GLN A 150 -3.15 -16.52 -4.76
C GLN A 150 -2.83 -15.14 -4.18
N LEU A 151 -2.72 -14.13 -5.04
CA LEU A 151 -2.52 -12.73 -4.64
C LEU A 151 -3.66 -12.23 -3.75
N TYR A 152 -4.90 -12.57 -4.11
CA TYR A 152 -6.06 -12.26 -3.29
C TYR A 152 -5.99 -12.95 -1.92
N HIS A 153 -5.60 -14.23 -1.86
CA HIS A 153 -5.45 -14.95 -0.60
C HIS A 153 -4.43 -14.30 0.33
N VAL A 154 -3.27 -13.89 -0.20
CA VAL A 154 -2.25 -13.17 0.57
C VAL A 154 -2.80 -11.84 1.07
N PHE A 155 -3.44 -11.05 0.19
CA PHE A 155 -4.07 -9.77 0.55
C PHE A 155 -5.13 -9.93 1.64
N LYS A 156 -6.05 -10.89 1.46
CA LYS A 156 -7.12 -11.19 2.41
C LYS A 156 -6.57 -11.61 3.76
N LYS A 157 -5.59 -12.53 3.78
CA LYS A 157 -4.97 -12.98 5.02
C LYS A 157 -4.39 -11.81 5.80
N ALA A 158 -3.66 -10.92 5.13
CA ALA A 158 -3.07 -9.73 5.73
C ALA A 158 -4.13 -8.83 6.42
N VAL A 159 -5.25 -8.57 5.73
CA VAL A 159 -6.34 -7.75 6.28
C VAL A 159 -7.03 -8.45 7.46
N ILE A 160 -7.24 -9.77 7.37
CA ILE A 160 -7.85 -10.56 8.46
C ILE A 160 -6.95 -10.57 9.69
N ASP A 161 -5.65 -10.79 9.50
CA ASP A 161 -4.66 -10.82 10.57
C ASP A 161 -4.63 -9.46 11.30
N TYR A 162 -4.61 -8.37 10.54
CA TYR A 162 -4.71 -7.02 11.11
C TYR A 162 -6.04 -6.79 11.83
N LYS A 163 -7.18 -7.17 11.24
CA LYS A 163 -8.51 -7.05 11.85
C LYS A 163 -8.57 -7.78 13.19
N LYS A 164 -8.02 -8.98 13.28
CA LYS A 164 -8.02 -9.80 14.51
C LYS A 164 -7.03 -9.28 15.54
N ASN A 165 -5.79 -8.99 15.14
CA ASN A 165 -4.67 -8.84 16.07
C ASN A 165 -4.20 -7.39 16.24
N GLY A 166 -4.64 -6.46 15.38
CA GLY A 166 -4.11 -5.09 15.32
C GLY A 166 -2.69 -5.00 14.78
N LYS A 167 -2.14 -6.10 14.27
CA LYS A 167 -0.82 -6.22 13.65
C LYS A 167 -0.87 -7.22 12.50
N PHE A 168 -0.01 -7.05 11.52
CA PHE A 168 0.19 -8.03 10.46
C PHE A 168 1.07 -9.18 10.97
N SER A 169 0.80 -10.40 10.51
CA SER A 169 1.58 -11.61 10.81
C SER A 169 2.31 -12.15 9.59
#